data_AF-A0A8X6HUM7-F1
#
_entry.id   AF-A0A8X6HUM7-F1
#
_cell.length_a   1.000
_cell.length_b   1.000
_cell.length_c   1.000
_cell.angle_alpha   90.00
_cell.angle_beta   90.00
_cell.angle_gamma   90.00
#
_symmetry.space_group_name_H-M   'P 1'
#
loop_
_entity.id
_entity.type
_entity.pdbx_description
1 polymer ?
#
loop_
_entity_poly.entity_id
_entity_poly.type
_entity_poly.pdbx_seq_one_letter_code
_entity_poly.pdbx_strand_id
1 'polypeptide(L)'
;MAYLGQGRREDLFVLATDLNLNFDKSMTIATLKNLITGSEKYDEELTKNLHATIVEDCKSNEEQIRTEKQEQKLRTEEQEQKLRIEEREERIRIEELRIDEQKRKDEFELEKLRIQVQSNLGAATYEG
;
A
#
# COMPACT_ATOMS: atom_id res chain seq x y z
N MET A 1 -7.25 -41.41 13.27
CA MET A 1 -6.63 -40.61 12.19
C MET A 1 -6.36 -39.19 12.69
N ALA A 2 -5.23 -38.98 13.38
CA ALA A 2 -4.91 -37.70 14.02
C ALA A 2 -4.38 -36.63 13.03
N TYR A 3 -3.75 -37.05 11.92
CA TYR A 3 -3.07 -36.13 11.00
C TYR A 3 -4.03 -35.24 10.19
N LEU A 4 -5.20 -35.75 9.78
CA LEU A 4 -6.27 -34.95 9.15
C LEU A 4 -6.86 -33.89 10.10
N GLY A 5 -6.53 -33.95 11.40
CA GLY A 5 -6.88 -32.91 12.37
C GLY A 5 -5.86 -31.78 12.49
N GLN A 6 -4.70 -31.90 11.84
CA GLN A 6 -3.63 -30.91 11.90
C GLN A 6 -3.76 -29.83 10.81
N GLY A 7 -4.52 -30.10 9.76
CA GLY A 7 -4.83 -29.17 8.67
C GLY A 7 -6.14 -28.41 8.87
N ARG A 8 -6.30 -27.32 8.12
CA ARG A 8 -7.53 -26.53 8.03
C ARG A 8 -8.55 -27.23 7.14
N ARG A 9 -9.78 -26.72 7.16
CA ARG A 9 -10.85 -27.23 6.30
C ARG A 9 -10.47 -27.11 4.82
N GLU A 10 -9.79 -26.04 4.46
CA GLU A 10 -9.31 -25.76 3.11
C GLU A 10 -8.29 -26.81 2.66
N ASP A 11 -7.37 -27.20 3.53
CA ASP A 11 -6.36 -28.24 3.26
C ASP A 11 -7.04 -29.60 3.01
N LEU A 12 -8.12 -29.91 3.74
CA LEU A 12 -8.93 -31.11 3.52
C LEU A 12 -9.72 -31.09 2.20
N PHE A 13 -10.10 -29.91 1.70
CA PHE A 13 -10.73 -29.79 0.38
C PHE A 13 -9.74 -30.06 -0.74
N VAL A 14 -8.53 -29.50 -0.65
CA VAL A 14 -7.47 -29.78 -1.62
C VAL A 14 -7.16 -31.27 -1.62
N LEU A 15 -7.02 -31.88 -0.44
CA LEU A 15 -6.79 -33.32 -0.31
C LEU A 15 -7.93 -34.15 -0.93
N ALA A 16 -9.19 -33.79 -0.68
CA ALA A 16 -10.33 -34.49 -1.27
C ALA A 16 -10.39 -34.32 -2.80
N THR A 17 -9.99 -33.16 -3.32
CA THR A 17 -9.84 -32.92 -4.77
C THR A 17 -8.74 -33.79 -5.37
N ASP A 18 -7.56 -33.86 -4.75
CA ASP A 18 -6.43 -34.66 -5.26
C ASP A 18 -6.73 -36.17 -5.24
N LEU A 19 -7.49 -36.62 -4.24
CA LEU A 19 -8.00 -37.99 -4.16
C LEU A 19 -9.18 -38.27 -5.11
N ASN A 20 -9.60 -37.28 -5.91
CA ASN A 20 -10.74 -37.34 -6.83
C ASN A 20 -12.05 -37.79 -6.13
N LEU A 21 -12.25 -37.33 -4.89
CA LEU A 21 -13.46 -37.60 -4.13
C LEU A 21 -14.53 -36.56 -4.46
N ASN A 22 -15.77 -37.00 -4.57
CA ASN A 22 -16.90 -36.09 -4.72
C ASN A 22 -17.30 -35.54 -3.35
N PHE A 23 -17.05 -34.26 -3.11
CA PHE A 23 -17.41 -33.58 -1.86
C PHE A 23 -18.14 -32.28 -2.14
N ASP A 24 -18.96 -31.86 -1.19
CA ASP A 24 -19.60 -30.55 -1.22
C ASP A 24 -18.83 -29.57 -0.31
N LYS A 25 -18.70 -28.31 -0.74
CA LYS A 25 -18.04 -27.24 0.01
C LYS A 25 -18.79 -26.88 1.30
N SER A 26 -20.05 -27.30 1.43
CA SER A 26 -20.84 -27.18 2.67
C SER A 26 -20.55 -28.28 3.70
N MET A 27 -19.83 -29.35 3.32
CA MET A 27 -19.53 -30.45 4.22
C MET A 27 -18.69 -30.00 5.43
N THR A 28 -18.99 -30.60 6.58
CA THR A 28 -18.21 -30.38 7.80
C THR A 28 -16.85 -31.08 7.71
N ILE A 29 -15.89 -30.62 8.50
CA ILE A 29 -14.57 -31.26 8.65
C ILE A 29 -14.70 -32.75 9.01
N ALA A 30 -15.67 -33.09 9.87
CA ALA A 30 -15.91 -34.48 10.27
C ALA A 30 -16.40 -35.33 9.09
N THR A 31 -17.34 -34.80 8.30
CA THR A 31 -17.86 -35.48 7.09
C THR A 31 -16.76 -35.69 6.05
N LEU A 32 -15.90 -34.68 5.83
CA LEU A 32 -14.77 -34.77 4.91
C LEU A 32 -13.75 -35.82 5.34
N LYS A 33 -13.40 -35.85 6.63
CA LYS A 33 -12.50 -36.87 7.19
C LYS A 33 -13.04 -38.27 6.94
N ASN A 34 -14.33 -38.48 7.23
CA ASN A 34 -14.98 -39.77 7.02
C ASN A 34 -15.01 -40.16 5.54
N LEU A 35 -15.24 -39.20 4.63
CA LEU A 35 -15.22 -39.43 3.19
C LEU A 35 -13.83 -39.87 2.70
N ILE A 36 -12.78 -39.21 3.18
CA ILE A 36 -11.39 -39.52 2.82
C ILE A 36 -11.00 -40.91 3.34
N THR A 37 -11.23 -41.19 4.62
CA THR A 37 -10.84 -42.45 5.25
C THR A 37 -11.73 -43.63 4.85
N GLY A 38 -12.96 -43.35 4.38
CA GLY A 38 -13.92 -44.34 3.94
C GLY A 38 -13.81 -44.70 2.45
N SER A 39 -12.88 -44.08 1.72
CA SER A 39 -12.62 -44.41 0.32
C SER A 39 -11.94 -45.78 0.21
N GLU A 40 -12.38 -46.60 -0.75
CA GLU A 40 -11.71 -47.89 -1.06
C GLU A 40 -10.25 -47.72 -1.49
N LYS A 41 -9.88 -46.51 -1.95
CA LYS A 41 -8.53 -46.15 -2.36
C LYS A 41 -7.71 -45.49 -1.23
N TYR A 42 -8.21 -45.50 0.00
CA TYR A 42 -7.54 -44.88 1.13
C TYR A 42 -6.29 -45.68 1.52
N ASP A 43 -5.13 -45.11 1.23
CA ASP A 43 -3.85 -45.52 1.78
C ASP A 43 -3.42 -44.49 2.83
N GLU A 44 -3.24 -44.92 4.08
CA GLU A 44 -2.94 -44.02 5.20
C GLU A 44 -1.59 -43.31 5.03
N GLU A 45 -0.58 -43.99 4.52
CA GLU A 45 0.78 -43.44 4.38
C GLU A 45 0.83 -42.45 3.21
N LEU A 46 0.24 -42.82 2.07
CA LEU A 46 0.11 -41.94 0.91
C LEU A 46 -0.72 -40.69 1.24
N THR A 47 -1.87 -40.86 1.87
CA THR A 47 -2.78 -39.75 2.22
C THR A 47 -2.14 -38.82 3.24
N LYS A 48 -1.38 -39.36 4.19
CA LYS A 48 -0.64 -38.56 5.17
C LYS A 48 0.48 -37.74 4.52
N ASN A 49 1.25 -38.33 3.61
CA ASN A 49 2.29 -37.62 2.89
C ASN A 49 1.70 -36.51 2.00
N LEU A 50 0.62 -36.82 1.28
CA LEU A 50 -0.09 -35.84 0.46
C LEU A 50 -0.65 -34.69 1.30
N HIS A 51 -1.30 -35.00 2.43
CA HIS A 51 -1.80 -33.98 3.35
C HIS A 51 -0.68 -33.10 3.92
N ALA A 52 0.49 -33.68 4.24
CA ALA A 52 1.62 -32.91 4.73
C ALA A 52 2.13 -31.89 3.69
N THR A 53 2.28 -32.32 2.43
CA THR A 53 2.66 -31.44 1.32
C THR A 53 1.64 -30.31 1.13
N ILE A 54 0.35 -30.62 1.13
CA ILE A 54 -0.73 -29.62 0.97
C ILE A 54 -0.67 -28.57 2.08
N VAL A 55 -0.49 -28.99 3.34
CA VAL A 55 -0.40 -28.05 4.47
C VAL A 55 0.81 -27.13 4.32
N GLU A 56 1.95 -27.66 3.87
CA GLU A 56 3.15 -26.87 3.62
C GLU A 56 2.97 -25.87 2.46
N ASP A 57 2.41 -26.33 1.34
CA ASP A 57 2.13 -25.49 0.17
C ASP A 57 1.14 -24.37 0.48
N CYS A 58 0.04 -24.68 1.18
CA CYS A 58 -0.93 -23.68 1.61
C CYS A 58 -0.32 -22.64 2.55
N LYS A 59 0.56 -23.07 3.46
CA LYS A 59 1.26 -22.14 4.36
C LYS A 59 2.24 -21.24 3.60
N SER A 60 3.02 -21.81 2.69
CA SER A 60 3.97 -21.08 1.84
C SER A 60 3.26 -20.03 0.97
N ASN A 61 2.16 -20.42 0.30
CA ASN A 61 1.38 -19.49 -0.53
C ASN A 61 0.78 -18.35 0.28
N GLU A 62 0.29 -18.61 1.50
CA GLU A 62 -0.22 -17.56 2.37
C GLU A 62 0.86 -16.59 2.84
N GLU A 63 2.05 -17.09 3.12
CA GLU A 63 3.20 -16.27 3.49
C GLU A 63 3.65 -15.38 2.31
N GLN A 64 3.68 -15.93 1.09
CA GLN A 64 3.94 -15.16 -0.13
C GLN A 64 2.89 -14.06 -0.33
N ILE A 65 1.60 -14.38 -0.27
CA ILE A 65 0.52 -13.39 -0.42
C ILE A 65 0.60 -12.31 0.66
N ARG A 66 0.96 -12.66 1.90
CA ARG A 66 1.14 -11.68 2.98
C ARG A 66 2.33 -10.75 2.70
N THR A 67 3.45 -11.32 2.27
CA THR A 67 4.66 -10.58 1.93
C THR A 67 4.39 -9.62 0.76
N GLU A 68 3.79 -10.10 -0.32
CA GLU A 68 3.42 -9.28 -1.48
C GLU A 68 2.48 -8.14 -1.11
N LYS A 69 1.46 -8.42 -0.28
CA LYS A 69 0.54 -7.37 0.21
C LYS A 69 1.26 -6.34 1.07
N GLN A 70 2.21 -6.77 1.90
CA GLN A 70 3.00 -5.86 2.74
C GLN A 70 3.92 -4.99 1.90
N GLU A 71 4.62 -5.57 0.92
CA GLU A 71 5.45 -4.81 -0.01
C GLU A 71 4.62 -3.83 -0.84
N GLN A 72 3.44 -4.24 -1.30
CA GLN A 72 2.56 -3.35 -2.06
C GLN A 72 2.13 -2.14 -1.22
N LYS A 73 1.77 -2.37 0.05
CA LYS A 73 1.46 -1.27 0.98
C LYS A 73 2.63 -0.33 1.16
N LEU A 74 3.83 -0.85 1.39
CA LEU A 74 5.04 -0.04 1.54
C LEU A 74 5.31 0.79 0.28
N ARG A 75 5.21 0.19 -0.92
CA ARG A 75 5.37 0.91 -2.18
C ARG A 75 4.35 2.05 -2.34
N THR A 76 3.10 1.82 -1.97
CA THR A 76 2.06 2.86 -2.02
C THR A 76 2.34 3.98 -1.02
N GLU A 77 2.71 3.64 0.22
CA GLU A 77 3.06 4.63 1.25
C GLU A 77 4.28 5.46 0.84
N GLU A 78 5.31 4.86 0.26
CA GLU A 78 6.49 5.58 -0.26
C GLU A 78 6.11 6.54 -1.40
N GLN A 79 5.26 6.11 -2.34
CA GLN A 79 4.78 6.96 -3.43
C GLN A 79 3.98 8.15 -2.90
N GLU A 80 3.06 7.92 -1.96
CA GLU A 80 2.28 8.99 -1.33
C GLU A 80 3.16 9.96 -0.56
N GLN A 81 4.16 9.47 0.18
CA GLN A 81 5.11 10.35 0.86
C GLN A 81 5.92 11.20 -0.12
N LYS A 82 6.38 10.61 -1.23
CA LYS A 82 7.13 11.33 -2.26
C LYS A 82 6.29 12.45 -2.88
N LEU A 83 5.03 12.16 -3.23
CA LEU A 83 4.10 13.16 -3.75
C LEU A 83 3.85 14.29 -2.74
N ARG A 84 3.67 13.97 -1.46
CA ARG A 84 3.49 14.99 -0.41
C ARG A 84 4.71 15.89 -0.23
N ILE A 85 5.91 15.35 -0.37
CA ILE A 85 7.14 16.13 -0.34
C ILE A 85 7.21 17.06 -1.55
N GLU A 86 6.97 16.53 -2.74
CA GLU A 86 6.98 17.29 -4.00
C GLU A 86 5.95 18.42 -4.00
N GLU A 87 4.71 18.16 -3.58
CA GLU A 87 3.68 19.19 -3.43
C GLU A 87 4.09 20.28 -2.43
N ARG A 88 4.77 19.90 -1.35
CA ARG A 88 5.25 20.86 -0.35
C ARG A 88 6.37 21.73 -0.90
N GLU A 89 7.32 21.13 -1.61
CA GLU A 89 8.41 21.86 -2.26
C GLU A 89 7.89 22.83 -3.34
N GLU A 90 6.90 22.41 -4.12
CA GLU A 90 6.25 23.27 -5.10
C GLU A 90 5.54 24.45 -4.44
N ARG A 91 4.79 24.22 -3.35
CA ARG A 91 4.15 25.30 -2.59
C ARG A 91 5.15 26.31 -2.05
N ILE A 92 6.28 25.84 -1.51
CA ILE A 92 7.35 26.71 -1.02
C ILE A 92 7.90 27.55 -2.19
N ARG A 93 8.20 26.93 -3.33
CA ARG A 93 8.71 27.63 -4.52
C ARG A 93 7.74 28.70 -5.02
N ILE A 94 6.45 28.41 -5.06
CA ILE A 94 5.43 29.37 -5.48
C ILE A 94 5.39 30.55 -4.50
N GLU A 95 5.43 30.30 -3.19
CA GLU A 95 5.38 31.34 -2.19
C GLU A 95 6.63 32.25 -2.23
N GLU A 96 7.81 31.68 -2.42
CA GLU A 96 9.05 32.44 -2.62
C GLU A 96 8.95 33.39 -3.82
N LEU A 97 8.44 32.90 -4.96
CA LEU A 97 8.23 33.73 -6.15
C LEU A 97 7.24 34.88 -5.89
N ARG A 98 6.19 34.63 -5.11
CA ARG A 98 5.21 35.68 -4.74
C ARG A 98 5.84 36.74 -3.83
N ILE A 99 6.65 36.31 -2.86
CA ILE A 99 7.37 37.22 -1.97
C ILE A 99 8.34 38.10 -2.77
N ASP A 100 9.10 37.51 -3.69
CA ASP A 100 10.04 38.25 -4.53
C ASP A 100 9.34 39.22 -5.49
N GLU A 101 8.19 38.83 -6.06
CA GLU A 101 7.38 39.74 -6.85
C GLU A 101 6.86 40.91 -6.02
N GLN A 102 6.40 40.65 -4.79
CA GLN A 102 5.93 41.71 -3.90
C GLN A 102 7.05 42.66 -3.51
N LYS A 103 8.23 42.15 -3.16
CA LYS A 103 9.41 42.98 -2.86
C LYS A 103 9.78 43.91 -4.02
N ARG A 104 9.76 43.40 -5.26
CA ARG A 104 10.02 44.22 -6.46
C ARG A 104 8.98 45.34 -6.63
N LYS A 105 7.71 45.06 -6.35
CA LYS A 105 6.64 46.07 -6.39
C LYS A 105 6.84 47.14 -5.31
N ASP A 106 7.13 46.72 -4.09
CA ASP A 106 7.36 47.63 -2.96
C ASP A 106 8.59 48.53 -3.20
N GLU A 107 9.68 47.96 -3.75
CA GLU A 107 10.89 48.71 -4.12
C GLU A 107 10.60 49.74 -5.22
N PHE A 108 9.84 49.35 -6.25
CA PHE A 108 9.45 50.25 -7.33
C PHE A 108 8.59 51.42 -6.82
N GLU A 109 7.60 51.16 -5.97
CA GLU A 109 6.76 52.22 -5.36
C GLU A 109 7.58 53.13 -4.45
N LEU A 110 8.54 52.59 -3.69
CA LEU A 110 9.43 53.37 -2.85
C LEU A 110 10.31 54.32 -3.69
N GLU A 111 10.85 53.85 -4.81
CA GLU A 111 11.67 54.67 -5.70
C GLU A 111 10.86 55.78 -6.36
N LYS A 112 9.64 55.48 -6.80
CA LYS A 112 8.70 56.49 -7.32
C LYS A 112 8.43 57.60 -6.30
N LEU A 113 8.18 57.22 -5.05
CA LEU A 113 7.95 58.19 -3.97
C LEU A 113 9.20 59.03 -3.67
N ARG A 114 10.40 58.42 -3.69
CA ARG A 114 11.67 59.15 -3.54
C ARG A 114 11.86 60.21 -4.61
N ILE A 115 11.64 59.86 -5.88
CA ILE A 115 11.75 60.80 -7.01
C ILE A 115 10.75 61.94 -6.86
N GLN A 116 9.51 61.65 -6.45
CA GLN A 116 8.48 62.66 -6.23
C GLN A 116 8.85 63.64 -5.11
N VAL A 117 9.35 63.13 -3.99
CA VAL A 117 9.83 63.96 -2.86
C VAL A 117 10.99 64.84 -3.29
N GLN A 118 11.97 64.31 -4.02
CA GLN A 118 13.11 65.08 -4.54
C GLN A 118 12.68 66.19 -5.50
N SER A 119 11.73 65.90 -6.39
CA SER A 119 11.17 66.89 -7.32
C SER A 119 10.46 68.03 -6.59
N ASN A 120 9.66 67.70 -5.55
CA ASN A 120 8.94 68.68 -4.75
C ASN A 120 9.88 69.58 -3.92
N LEU A 121 10.95 69.00 -3.35
CA LEU A 121 11.99 69.75 -2.61
C LEU A 121 12.77 70.68 -3.54
N GLY A 122 13.11 70.21 -4.75
CA GLY A 122 13.73 71.05 -5.77
C GLY A 122 12.88 72.27 -6.10
N ALA A 123 11.58 72.08 -6.36
CA ALA A 123 10.65 73.17 -6.67
C ALA A 123 10.52 74.19 -5.51
N ALA A 124 10.48 73.74 -4.26
CA ALA A 124 10.35 74.61 -3.09
C ALA A 124 11.59 75.51 -2.84
N THR A 125 12.77 75.15 -3.38
CA THR A 125 14.00 75.95 -3.23
C THR A 125 14.19 77.05 -4.28
N TYR A 126 13.37 77.09 -5.34
CA TYR A 126 13.42 78.13 -6.38
C TYR A 126 12.36 79.23 -6.21
N GLU A 127 11.50 79.15 -5.19
CA GLU A 127 10.43 80.15 -4.91
C GLU A 127 10.70 81.05 -3.67
N GLY A 128 11.94 81.11 -3.16
CA GLY A 128 12.34 82.01 -2.05
C GLY A 128 13.34 83.08 -2.48
#